data_AF-A0A1E8GKQ4-F1
#
_entry.id   AF-A0A1E8GKQ4-F1
#
_cell.length_a   1.000
_cell.length_b   1.000
_cell.length_c   1.000
_cell.angle_alpha   90.00
_cell.angle_beta   90.00
_cell.angle_gamma   90.00
#
_symmetry.space_group_name_H-M   'P 1'
#
loop_
_entity.id
_entity.type
_entity.pdbx_description
1 polymer ?
#
loop_
_entity_poly.entity_id
_entity_poly.type
_entity_poly.pdbx_seq_one_letter_code
_entity_poly.pdbx_strand_id
1 'polypeptide(L)' 'MNNKELKIKAEQARSLYRSNLITRAEAINMIEPFVVAFNVKSKEIAKKYNQRPKAISVASFLR' A
#
# COMPACT_ATOMS: atom_id res chain seq x y z
N MET A 1 12.82 7.35 0.90
CA MET A 1 11.41 7.77 0.79
C MET A 1 10.74 7.63 2.15
N ASN A 2 10.08 8.68 2.60
CA ASN A 2 9.31 8.66 3.83
C ASN A 2 7.98 7.89 3.63
N ASN A 3 7.42 7.29 4.69
CA ASN A 3 6.14 6.55 4.59
C ASN A 3 5.00 7.41 4.04
N LYS A 4 5.05 8.73 4.31
CA LYS A 4 4.08 9.71 3.77
C LYS A 4 4.18 9.86 2.25
N GLU A 5 5.39 9.82 1.70
CA GLU A 5 5.62 9.91 0.25
C GLU A 5 5.17 8.63 -0.45
N LEU A 6 5.45 7.47 0.14
CA LEU A 6 4.98 6.17 -0.36
C LEU A 6 3.45 6.12 -0.41
N LYS A 7 2.78 6.65 0.61
CA LYS A 7 1.32 6.77 0.63
C LYS A 7 0.81 7.66 -0.51
N ILE A 8 1.40 8.83 -0.71
CA ILE A 8 1.00 9.76 -1.78
C ILE A 8 1.16 9.10 -3.14
N LYS A 9 2.29 8.41 -3.40
CA LYS A 9 2.49 7.69 -4.67
C LYS A 9 1.47 6.57 -4.87
N ALA A 10 1.15 5.81 -3.82
CA ALA A 10 0.14 4.76 -3.88
C ALA A 10 -1.25 5.34 -4.19
N GLU A 11 -1.64 6.46 -3.56
CA GLU A 11 -2.90 7.16 -3.84
C GLU A 11 -2.95 7.72 -5.27
N GLN A 12 -1.85 8.30 -5.75
CA GLN A 12 -1.74 8.74 -7.14
C GLN A 12 -1.90 7.58 -8.12
N ALA A 13 -1.21 6.45 -7.90
CA ALA A 13 -1.34 5.26 -8.73
C ALA A 13 -2.78 4.71 -8.75
N ARG A 14 -3.46 4.71 -7.60
CA ARG A 14 -4.88 4.31 -7.52
C ARG A 14 -5.77 5.24 -8.37
N SER A 15 -5.54 6.55 -8.29
CA SER A 15 -6.28 7.52 -9.10
C SER A 15 -6.02 7.33 -10.59
N LEU A 16 -4.76 7.17 -11.00
CA LEU A 16 -4.39 6.92 -12.40
C LEU A 16 -5.00 5.62 -12.93
N TYR A 17 -5.01 4.55 -12.12
CA TYR A 17 -5.64 3.28 -12.48
C TYR A 17 -7.15 3.42 -12.68
N ARG A 18 -7.84 4.14 -11.78
CA ARG A 18 -9.28 4.42 -11.90
C ARG A 18 -9.64 5.29 -13.09
N SER A 19 -8.71 6.15 -13.52
CA SER A 19 -8.83 6.96 -14.74
C SER A 19 -8.42 6.22 -16.01
N ASN A 20 -8.11 4.91 -15.95
CA ASN A 20 -7.60 4.11 -17.08
C ASN A 20 -6.33 4.68 -17.73
N LEU A 21 -5.53 5.46 -16.99
CA LEU A 21 -4.29 6.06 -17.50
C LEU A 21 -3.07 5.13 -17.36
N ILE A 22 -3.15 4.15 -16.47
CA ILE A 22 -2.13 3.13 -16.26
C ILE A 22 -2.76 1.75 -16.21
N THR A 23 -1.98 0.74 -16.55
CA THR A 23 -2.36 -0.66 -16.44
C THR A 23 -2.37 -1.13 -14.99
N ARG A 24 -3.03 -2.27 -14.75
CA ARG A 24 -3.03 -2.92 -13.44
C ARG A 24 -1.60 -3.30 -12.99
N ALA A 25 -0.74 -3.72 -13.92
CA ALA A 25 0.63 -4.10 -13.61
C ALA A 25 1.45 -2.88 -13.12
N GLU A 26 1.32 -1.75 -13.79
CA GLU A 26 1.97 -0.49 -13.39
C GLU A 26 1.45 0.00 -12.03
N ALA A 27 0.13 -0.05 -11.81
CA ALA A 27 -0.47 0.31 -10.54
C ALA A 27 0.07 -0.56 -9.38
N ILE A 28 0.22 -1.87 -9.61
CA ILE A 28 0.79 -2.79 -8.61
C ILE A 28 2.23 -2.38 -8.26
N ASN A 29 3.09 -2.18 -9.27
CA ASN A 29 4.48 -1.80 -9.06
C ASN A 29 4.63 -0.50 -8.25
N MET A 30 3.70 0.44 -8.40
CA MET A 30 3.71 1.71 -7.67
C MET A 30 3.16 1.59 -6.24
N ILE A 31 2.16 0.73 -6.00
CA ILE A 31 1.48 0.58 -4.70
C ILE A 31 2.20 -0.40 -3.79
N GLU A 32 2.82 -1.44 -4.34
CA GLU A 32 3.45 -2.53 -3.59
C GLU A 32 4.50 -2.06 -2.56
N PRO A 33 5.40 -1.11 -2.87
CA PRO A 33 6.36 -0.60 -1.89
C PRO A 33 5.69 -0.01 -0.64
N PHE A 34 4.55 0.67 -0.80
CA PHE A 34 3.78 1.21 0.32
C PHE A 34 3.11 0.10 1.14
N VAL A 35 2.49 -0.87 0.46
CA VAL A 35 1.81 -2.00 1.11
C VAL A 35 2.79 -2.84 1.94
N VAL A 36 3.98 -3.12 1.39
CA VAL A 36 5.04 -3.85 2.10
C VAL A 36 5.49 -3.08 3.34
N ALA A 37 5.82 -1.79 3.18
CA ALA A 37 6.28 -0.95 4.30
C ALA A 37 5.21 -0.84 5.41
N PHE A 38 3.93 -0.68 5.03
CA PHE A 38 2.82 -0.63 5.97
C PHE A 38 2.65 -1.96 6.72
N ASN A 39 2.69 -3.09 6.01
CA ASN A 39 2.50 -4.41 6.61
C ASN A 39 3.65 -4.78 7.56
N VAL A 40 4.89 -4.39 7.25
CA VAL A 40 6.04 -4.57 8.16
C VAL A 40 5.79 -3.85 9.48
N LYS A 41 5.48 -2.54 9.43
CA LYS A 41 5.15 -1.77 10.64
C LYS A 41 3.95 -2.32 11.40
N SER A 42 2.90 -2.73 10.67
CA SER A 42 1.70 -3.30 11.27
C SER A 42 2.02 -4.57 12.07
N LYS A 43 2.88 -5.45 11.54
CA LYS A 43 3.36 -6.64 12.24
C LYS A 43 4.19 -6.31 13.47
N GLU A 44 5.09 -5.33 13.38
CA GLU A 44 5.92 -4.89 14.51
C GLU A 44 5.06 -4.38 15.67
N ILE A 45 4.09 -3.51 15.38
CA ILE A 45 3.17 -2.95 16.38
C ILE A 45 2.30 -4.07 16.97
N ALA A 46 1.73 -4.92 16.12
CA ALA A 46 0.89 -6.03 16.57
C ALA A 46 1.64 -6.96 17.53
N LYS A 47 2.91 -7.29 17.22
CA LYS A 47 3.77 -8.08 18.11
C LYS A 47 4.02 -7.36 19.45
N LYS A 48 4.26 -6.05 19.43
CA LYS A 48 4.49 -5.25 20.66
C LYS A 48 3.29 -5.25 21.60
N TYR A 49 2.08 -5.22 21.07
CA TYR A 49 0.84 -5.14 21.85
C TYR A 49 0.09 -6.47 21.96
N ASN A 50 0.69 -7.58 21.54
CA ASN A 50 0.05 -8.91 21.46
C ASN A 50 -1.31 -8.89 20.73
N GLN A 51 -1.40 -8.11 19.66
CA GLN A 51 -2.58 -7.96 18.82
C GLN A 51 -2.42 -8.68 17.49
N ARG A 52 -3.53 -8.85 16.76
CA ARG A 52 -3.49 -9.34 15.38
C ARG A 52 -3.09 -8.20 14.43
N PRO A 53 -2.12 -8.41 13.52
CA PRO A 53 -1.71 -7.37 12.57
C PRO A 53 -2.82 -7.06 11.58
N LYS A 54 -3.06 -5.77 11.34
CA LYS A 54 -3.94 -5.29 10.28
C LYS A 54 -3.13 -5.16 9.00
N ALA A 55 -3.12 -6.21 8.18
CA ALA A 55 -2.44 -6.20 6.89
C ALA A 55 -3.37 -5.67 5.79
N ILE A 56 -2.79 -5.01 4.80
CA ILE A 56 -3.48 -4.60 3.57
C ILE A 56 -2.86 -5.31 2.36
N SER A 57 -3.65 -5.47 1.30
CA SER A 57 -3.21 -6.00 0.01
C SER A 57 -3.35 -4.94 -1.08
N VAL A 58 -2.57 -5.06 -2.15
CA VAL A 58 -2.70 -4.18 -3.32
C VAL A 58 -4.12 -4.27 -3.91
N ALA A 59 -4.70 -5.47 -3.95
CA ALA A 59 -6.08 -5.68 -4.41
C ALA A 59 -7.11 -4.94 -3.55
N SER A 60 -6.99 -5.00 -2.22
CA SER A 60 -7.86 -4.26 -1.30
C SER A 60 -7.67 -2.73 -1.40
N PHE A 61 -6.47 -2.28 -1.79
CA PHE A 61 -6.16 -0.87 -1.95
C PHE A 61 -6.71 -0.30 -3.27
N LEU A 62 -6.71 -1.12 -4.33
CA LEU A 62 -7.26 -0.74 -5.65
C LEU A 62 -8.79 -0.78 -5.68
N ARG A 63 -9.42 -1.63 -4.86
CA ARG A 63 -10.88 -1.66 -4.68
C ARG A 63 -11.41 -0.31 -4.20
#